data_AF-S7WSM6-F1
#
_entry.id   AF-S7WSM6-F1
#
_cell.length_a   1.000
_cell.length_b   1.000
_cell.length_c   1.000
_cell.angle_alpha   90.00
_cell.angle_beta   90.00
_cell.angle_gamma   90.00
#
_symmetry.space_group_name_H-M   'P 1'
#
loop_
_entity.id
_entity.type
_entity.pdbx_description
1 polymer ?
#
loop_
_entity_poly.entity_id
_entity_poly.type
_entity_poly.pdbx_seq_one_letter_code
_entity_poly.pdbx_strand_id
1 'polypeptide(L)'
;MVRSENGLIYSYTATSHSKDLISWSPTKIITPKDQNLNFSSPGNVIRFEDEWILSLQTYPRPGLGDKDPVMYGTSDARIFIMRSKDLENWSVPELLMVKGRDIKEADMGRMIDPYIVEDKDEKGKWWCFYKQNGVSMSYSYDLKNWKFCCNSQSGENVTVLTENEEYILFHSPHNGIGIKRSTNLEKWKDWGDLIVLGQKDWNWAKGRITAGTVINLSDNPKFGKYLMFFHGSGPKTEQEGDFDKNASIGIAWSEDLTTWGWPIKVSN
;
A
#
# COMPACT_ATOMS: atom_id res chain seq x y z
N MET A 1 3.12 1.41 -11.93
CA MET A 1 2.88 1.57 -13.39
C MET A 1 3.31 0.30 -14.10
N VAL A 2 2.50 -0.20 -15.05
CA VAL A 2 2.82 -1.38 -15.85
C VAL A 2 3.05 -0.96 -17.31
N ARG A 3 4.07 -1.53 -17.98
CA ARG A 3 4.36 -1.26 -19.40
C ARG A 3 4.64 -2.57 -20.15
N SER A 4 4.15 -2.66 -21.39
CA SER A 4 4.65 -3.64 -22.36
C SER A 4 5.83 -3.03 -23.10
N GLU A 5 6.99 -3.69 -23.03
CA GLU A 5 8.23 -3.25 -23.68
C GLU A 5 8.88 -4.45 -24.34
N ASN A 6 9.02 -4.41 -25.68
CA ASN A 6 9.51 -5.52 -26.49
C ASN A 6 8.74 -6.83 -26.29
N GLY A 7 7.41 -6.74 -26.12
CA GLY A 7 6.53 -7.90 -25.90
C GLY A 7 6.54 -8.47 -24.49
N LEU A 8 7.30 -7.87 -23.57
CA LEU A 8 7.42 -8.28 -22.16
C LEU A 8 6.77 -7.25 -21.23
N ILE A 9 6.15 -7.72 -20.15
CA ILE A 9 5.45 -6.90 -19.17
C ILE A 9 6.37 -6.56 -17.99
N TYR A 10 6.54 -5.26 -17.73
CA TYR A 10 7.33 -4.74 -16.61
C TYR A 10 6.46 -3.91 -15.66
N SER A 11 6.73 -4.03 -14.37
CA SER A 11 6.18 -3.17 -13.33
C SER A 11 7.24 -2.21 -12.80
N TYR A 12 6.83 -0.97 -12.59
CA TYR A 12 7.65 0.10 -12.03
C TYR A 12 6.90 0.82 -10.91
N THR A 13 7.62 1.17 -9.85
CA THR A 13 7.20 2.25 -8.95
C THR A 13 7.50 3.59 -9.62
N ALA A 14 6.51 4.48 -9.57
CA ALA A 14 6.55 5.76 -10.26
C ALA A 14 5.78 6.81 -9.44
N THR A 15 6.09 8.10 -9.66
CA THR A 15 5.47 9.22 -8.96
C THR A 15 4.71 10.13 -9.93
N SER A 16 3.67 10.78 -9.42
CA SER A 16 2.94 11.87 -10.08
C SER A 16 2.44 12.81 -8.98
N HIS A 17 2.50 14.12 -9.22
CA HIS A 17 2.24 15.15 -8.21
C HIS A 17 1.01 15.98 -8.58
N SER A 18 0.25 16.37 -7.56
CA SER A 18 -0.92 17.23 -7.70
C SER A 18 -0.99 18.26 -6.58
N LYS A 19 -1.59 19.41 -6.86
CA LYS A 19 -1.89 20.47 -5.87
C LYS A 19 -3.38 20.60 -5.56
N ASP A 20 -4.23 19.95 -6.36
CA ASP A 20 -5.69 20.09 -6.33
C ASP A 20 -6.42 18.72 -6.37
N LEU A 21 -5.66 17.62 -6.50
CA LEU A 21 -6.14 16.24 -6.67
C LEU A 21 -6.94 16.00 -7.96
N ILE A 22 -7.00 16.99 -8.84
CA ILE A 22 -7.70 16.96 -10.13
C ILE A 22 -6.66 16.89 -11.25
N SER A 23 -5.67 17.77 -11.18
CA SER A 23 -4.60 17.93 -12.15
C SER A 23 -3.35 17.23 -11.65
N TRP A 24 -2.85 16.27 -12.42
CA TRP A 24 -1.70 15.44 -12.06
C TRP A 24 -0.55 15.65 -13.05
N SER A 25 0.68 15.71 -12.55
CA SER A 25 1.87 15.78 -13.39
C SER A 25 2.05 14.50 -14.22
N PRO A 26 2.82 14.53 -15.32
CA PRO A 26 3.24 13.31 -15.99
C PRO A 26 3.95 12.36 -15.02
N THR A 27 3.73 11.07 -15.21
CA THR A 27 4.31 10.01 -14.37
C THR A 27 5.81 9.87 -14.59
N LYS A 28 6.59 9.88 -13.51
CA LYS A 28 8.05 9.66 -13.51
C LYS A 28 8.39 8.31 -12.90
N ILE A 29 9.04 7.42 -13.66
CA ILE A 29 9.56 6.15 -13.11
C ILE A 29 10.71 6.46 -12.15
N ILE A 30 10.70 5.82 -10.97
CA ILE A 30 11.75 5.98 -9.96
C ILE A 30 12.50 4.68 -9.65
N THR A 31 12.14 3.57 -10.31
CA THR A 31 12.76 2.25 -10.08
C THR A 31 13.37 1.69 -11.36
N PRO A 32 14.42 0.86 -11.27
CA PRO A 32 15.02 0.24 -12.44
C PRO A 32 14.08 -0.79 -13.08
N LYS A 33 14.30 -1.04 -14.37
CA LYS A 33 13.62 -2.09 -15.14
C LYS A 33 14.22 -3.46 -14.82
N ASP A 34 13.41 -4.37 -14.27
CA ASP A 34 13.80 -5.77 -14.07
C ASP A 34 12.56 -6.64 -13.84
N GLN A 35 12.33 -7.68 -14.66
CA GLN A 35 11.20 -8.60 -14.47
C GLN A 35 11.36 -9.55 -13.27
N ASN A 36 12.61 -9.78 -12.83
CA ASN A 36 12.91 -10.57 -11.64
C ASN A 36 12.59 -9.81 -10.35
N LEU A 37 12.36 -8.50 -10.45
CA LEU A 37 11.99 -7.66 -9.30
C LEU A 37 10.60 -7.05 -9.52
N ASN A 38 10.36 -6.35 -10.63
CA ASN A 38 9.07 -5.74 -10.95
C ASN A 38 8.58 -4.89 -9.76
N PHE A 39 9.29 -3.81 -9.48
CA PHE A 39 8.97 -2.92 -8.37
C PHE A 39 7.54 -2.38 -8.51
N SER A 40 6.74 -2.53 -7.45
CA SER A 40 5.33 -2.20 -7.47
C SER A 40 4.82 -1.82 -6.08
N SER A 41 3.51 -1.53 -6.00
CA SER A 41 2.75 -1.30 -4.77
C SER A 41 3.54 -0.50 -3.72
N PRO A 42 3.80 0.80 -3.98
CA PRO A 42 4.38 1.66 -2.96
C PRO A 42 3.49 1.64 -1.72
N GLY A 43 4.10 1.46 -0.56
CA GLY A 43 3.42 1.38 0.73
C GLY A 43 3.08 2.77 1.23
N ASN A 44 4.08 3.44 1.79
CA ASN A 44 3.96 4.79 2.29
C ASN A 44 5.31 5.52 2.35
N VAL A 45 5.25 6.83 2.54
CA VAL A 45 6.43 7.69 2.76
C VAL A 45 6.45 8.16 4.21
N ILE A 46 7.58 7.97 4.89
CA ILE A 46 7.82 8.45 6.25
C ILE A 46 9.00 9.43 6.28
N ARG A 47 9.06 10.24 7.33
CA ARG A 47 10.27 10.99 7.68
C ARG A 47 11.10 10.14 8.64
N PHE A 48 12.35 9.86 8.32
CA PHE A 48 13.29 9.17 9.20
C PHE A 48 14.59 9.96 9.21
N GLU A 49 14.98 10.46 10.38
CA GLU A 49 16.12 11.38 10.52
C GLU A 49 16.02 12.59 9.57
N ASP A 50 17.04 12.84 8.74
CA ASP A 50 17.07 13.92 7.76
C ASP A 50 16.55 13.51 6.37
N GLU A 51 16.02 12.31 6.22
CA GLU A 51 15.56 11.73 4.94
C GLU A 51 14.06 11.39 4.93
N TRP A 52 13.53 11.25 3.72
CA TRP A 52 12.25 10.63 3.40
C TRP A 52 12.48 9.19 2.97
N ILE A 53 11.69 8.28 3.51
CA ILE A 53 11.78 6.85 3.21
C ILE A 53 10.48 6.42 2.54
N LEU A 54 10.57 5.90 1.32
CA LEU A 54 9.48 5.24 0.61
C LEU A 54 9.61 3.73 0.83
N SER A 55 8.57 3.10 1.38
CA SER A 55 8.44 1.65 1.37
C SER A 55 7.77 1.17 0.07
N LEU A 56 8.20 0.02 -0.45
CA LEU A 56 7.65 -0.58 -1.67
C LEU A 56 7.93 -2.08 -1.73
N GLN A 57 7.30 -2.80 -2.65
CA GLN A 57 7.56 -4.22 -2.86
C GLN A 57 8.15 -4.52 -4.24
N THR A 58 8.56 -5.77 -4.41
CA THR A 58 8.74 -6.44 -5.70
C THR A 58 7.59 -7.40 -6.00
N TYR A 59 7.30 -7.61 -7.29
CA TYR A 59 6.34 -8.60 -7.77
C TYR A 59 6.92 -9.37 -8.98
N PRO A 60 7.91 -10.25 -8.74
CA PRO A 60 8.69 -10.90 -9.79
C PRO A 60 7.82 -11.72 -10.74
N ARG A 61 7.91 -11.47 -12.05
CA ARG A 61 7.18 -12.20 -13.10
C ARG A 61 8.11 -12.46 -14.29
N PRO A 62 9.19 -13.23 -14.09
CA PRO A 62 10.19 -13.45 -15.12
C PRO A 62 9.59 -14.12 -16.35
N GLY A 63 9.83 -13.53 -17.53
CA GLY A 63 9.37 -14.06 -18.80
C GLY A 63 7.93 -13.72 -19.17
N LEU A 64 7.17 -13.00 -18.32
CA LEU A 64 5.79 -12.64 -18.62
C LEU A 64 5.71 -11.73 -19.86
N GLY A 65 5.04 -12.21 -20.90
CA GLY A 65 4.72 -11.49 -22.12
C GLY A 65 3.36 -10.79 -22.10
N ASP A 66 3.12 -9.91 -23.08
CA ASP A 66 1.87 -9.16 -23.20
C ASP A 66 0.66 -9.97 -23.72
N LYS A 67 0.94 -11.16 -24.28
CA LYS A 67 -0.07 -12.12 -24.75
C LYS A 67 -0.27 -13.29 -23.80
N ASP A 68 0.53 -13.36 -22.76
CA ASP A 68 0.45 -14.46 -21.79
C ASP A 68 -0.78 -14.29 -20.89
N PRO A 69 -1.30 -15.40 -20.34
CA PRO A 69 -2.31 -15.31 -19.30
C PRO A 69 -1.76 -14.60 -18.05
N VAL A 70 -2.66 -14.18 -17.17
CA VAL A 70 -2.32 -13.55 -15.89
C VAL A 70 -1.34 -14.43 -15.12
N MET A 71 -0.23 -13.84 -14.70
CA MET A 71 0.79 -14.48 -13.88
C MET A 71 0.94 -13.72 -12.55
N TYR A 72 0.79 -14.45 -11.45
CA TYR A 72 1.06 -13.93 -10.11
C TYR A 72 2.56 -13.92 -9.83
N GLY A 73 2.99 -13.03 -8.94
CA GLY A 73 4.39 -12.88 -8.58
C GLY A 73 4.93 -14.09 -7.83
N THR A 74 6.20 -14.43 -8.05
CA THR A 74 6.85 -15.60 -7.44
C THR A 74 6.96 -15.49 -5.91
N SER A 75 7.47 -16.56 -5.28
CA SER A 75 7.84 -16.57 -3.87
C SER A 75 8.93 -15.56 -3.49
N ASP A 76 9.58 -14.95 -4.48
CA ASP A 76 10.71 -14.04 -4.32
C ASP A 76 10.26 -12.57 -4.16
N ALA A 77 8.95 -12.31 -4.06
CA ALA A 77 8.46 -11.00 -3.69
C ALA A 77 9.00 -10.58 -2.31
N ARG A 78 9.62 -9.41 -2.24
CA ARG A 78 10.28 -8.85 -1.07
C ARG A 78 9.89 -7.38 -0.89
N ILE A 79 10.22 -6.86 0.28
CA ILE A 79 10.00 -5.47 0.67
C ILE A 79 11.30 -4.71 0.53
N PHE A 80 11.22 -3.51 0.01
CA PHE A 80 12.33 -2.60 -0.17
C PHE A 80 11.99 -1.24 0.44
N ILE A 81 13.03 -0.44 0.67
CA ILE A 81 12.90 1.00 0.89
C ILE A 81 13.71 1.78 -0.13
N MET A 82 13.33 3.02 -0.37
CA MET A 82 14.11 4.01 -1.12
C MET A 82 14.21 5.28 -0.29
N ARG A 83 15.32 6.01 -0.42
CA ARG A 83 15.63 7.20 0.38
C ARG A 83 15.62 8.45 -0.49
N SER A 84 15.17 9.57 0.05
CA SER A 84 15.19 10.85 -0.64
C SER A 84 15.38 12.01 0.33
N LYS A 85 16.10 13.04 -0.09
CA LYS A 85 16.23 14.30 0.68
C LYS A 85 15.17 15.34 0.33
N ASP A 86 14.51 15.16 -0.81
CA ASP A 86 13.68 16.20 -1.45
C ASP A 86 12.36 15.69 -2.03
N LEU A 87 12.04 14.40 -1.86
CA LEU A 87 10.87 13.68 -2.43
C LEU A 87 10.88 13.55 -3.97
N GLU A 88 11.91 14.05 -4.64
CA GLU A 88 12.03 14.10 -6.11
C GLU A 88 13.08 13.13 -6.64
N ASN A 89 14.20 13.05 -5.92
CA ASN A 89 15.36 12.23 -6.22
C ASN A 89 15.43 11.10 -5.20
N TRP A 90 15.21 9.88 -5.69
CA TRP A 90 15.17 8.67 -4.88
C TRP A 90 16.43 7.83 -5.10
N SER A 91 16.95 7.25 -4.02
CA SER A 91 18.05 6.28 -4.06
C SER A 91 17.66 5.01 -4.81
N VAL A 92 18.64 4.16 -5.11
CA VAL A 92 18.34 2.78 -5.51
C VAL A 92 17.56 2.05 -4.39
N PRO A 93 16.68 1.08 -4.73
CA PRO A 93 15.99 0.27 -3.73
C PRO A 93 16.95 -0.53 -2.84
N GLU A 94 16.70 -0.49 -1.54
CA GLU A 94 17.40 -1.22 -0.48
C GLU A 94 16.49 -2.33 0.07
N LEU A 95 16.94 -3.59 0.03
CA LEU A 95 16.15 -4.72 0.56
C LEU A 95 15.95 -4.56 2.07
N LEU A 96 14.70 -4.67 2.51
CA LEU A 96 14.34 -4.57 3.92
C LEU A 96 14.31 -5.98 4.54
N MET A 97 15.33 -6.29 5.36
CA MET A 97 15.50 -7.59 6.02
C MET A 97 14.54 -7.79 7.20
N VAL A 98 13.23 -7.61 7.00
CA VAL A 98 12.19 -7.58 8.07
C VAL A 98 12.11 -8.84 8.94
N LYS A 99 12.67 -9.97 8.48
CA LYS A 99 12.76 -11.21 9.27
C LYS A 99 14.00 -11.30 10.17
N GLY A 100 14.92 -10.34 10.07
CA GLY A 100 16.20 -10.34 10.77
C GLY A 100 17.39 -10.51 9.83
N ARG A 101 18.53 -9.94 10.20
CA ARG A 101 19.75 -9.93 9.37
C ARG A 101 20.38 -11.31 9.18
N ASP A 102 20.12 -12.24 10.10
CA ASP A 102 20.66 -13.60 10.05
C ASP A 102 19.82 -14.55 9.18
N ILE A 103 18.65 -14.09 8.72
CA ILE A 103 17.79 -14.85 7.81
C ILE A 103 18.24 -14.59 6.38
N LYS A 104 18.52 -15.65 5.62
CA LYS A 104 18.86 -15.50 4.20
C LYS A 104 17.66 -14.97 3.43
N GLU A 105 17.90 -14.16 2.40
CA GLU A 105 16.84 -13.58 1.57
C GLU A 105 15.85 -14.63 1.04
N ALA A 106 16.35 -15.79 0.59
CA ALA A 106 15.52 -16.90 0.10
C ALA A 106 14.58 -17.49 1.18
N ASP A 107 14.97 -17.42 2.45
CA ASP A 107 14.26 -18.02 3.58
C ASP A 107 13.22 -17.07 4.20
N MET A 108 13.15 -15.82 3.75
CA MET A 108 12.22 -14.82 4.29
C MET A 108 10.75 -15.09 3.88
N GLY A 109 10.55 -15.89 2.85
CA GLY A 109 9.25 -16.17 2.24
C GLY A 109 8.68 -14.98 1.47
N ARG A 110 7.60 -15.23 0.72
CA ARG A 110 6.90 -14.20 -0.05
C ARG A 110 6.29 -13.15 0.89
N MET A 111 6.55 -11.88 0.62
CA MET A 111 5.99 -10.75 1.37
C MET A 111 5.73 -9.56 0.45
N ILE A 112 4.59 -8.91 0.65
CA ILE A 112 4.11 -7.80 -0.17
C ILE A 112 3.42 -6.75 0.72
N ASP A 113 3.05 -5.62 0.13
CA ASP A 113 2.27 -4.52 0.71
C ASP A 113 2.84 -3.97 2.01
N PRO A 114 4.07 -3.44 1.99
CA PRO A 114 4.67 -2.87 3.19
C PRO A 114 3.94 -1.60 3.63
N TYR A 115 3.92 -1.35 4.94
CA TYR A 115 3.56 -0.05 5.50
C TYR A 115 4.41 0.20 6.74
N ILE A 116 5.04 1.37 6.84
CA ILE A 116 5.94 1.71 7.94
C ILE A 116 5.31 2.80 8.81
N VAL A 117 5.30 2.61 10.13
CA VAL A 117 4.78 3.61 11.09
C VAL A 117 5.66 3.65 12.34
N GLU A 118 5.84 4.84 12.91
CA GLU A 118 6.53 4.97 14.20
C GLU A 118 5.59 4.50 15.33
N ASP A 119 6.15 3.83 16.33
CA ASP A 119 5.44 3.46 17.54
C ASP A 119 5.02 4.73 18.29
N LYS A 120 3.74 4.84 18.62
CA LYS A 120 3.18 5.99 19.36
C LYS A 120 3.70 6.05 20.80
N ASP A 121 4.03 4.90 21.39
CA ASP A 121 4.41 4.78 22.81
C ASP A 121 5.94 4.73 22.98
N GLU A 122 6.69 4.44 21.91
CA GLU A 122 8.15 4.26 21.96
C GLU A 122 8.84 4.98 20.79
N LYS A 123 9.16 6.27 20.99
CA LYS A 123 9.83 7.11 19.98
C LYS A 123 11.10 6.46 19.42
N GLY A 124 11.25 6.51 18.10
CA GLY A 124 12.38 5.93 17.37
C GLY A 124 12.21 4.44 17.05
N LYS A 125 11.17 3.78 17.57
CA LYS A 125 10.81 2.42 17.15
C LYS A 125 9.87 2.48 15.97
N TRP A 126 10.24 1.79 14.91
CA TRP A 126 9.50 1.76 13.64
C TRP A 126 8.98 0.36 13.39
N TRP A 127 7.70 0.27 13.08
CA TRP A 127 7.02 -0.95 12.70
C TRP A 127 6.88 -1.03 11.18
N CYS A 128 7.21 -2.18 10.60
CA CYS A 128 6.87 -2.54 9.23
C CYS A 128 5.79 -3.62 9.25
N PHE A 129 4.64 -3.28 8.70
CA PHE A 129 3.54 -4.19 8.42
C PHE A 129 3.69 -4.73 7.02
N TYR A 130 3.34 -6.00 6.79
CA TYR A 130 3.35 -6.59 5.46
C TYR A 130 2.43 -7.81 5.35
N LYS A 131 1.96 -8.07 4.14
CA LYS A 131 1.17 -9.26 3.82
C LYS A 131 2.05 -10.50 3.84
N GLN A 132 1.89 -11.27 4.90
CA GLN A 132 2.41 -12.64 5.05
C GLN A 132 1.70 -13.26 6.26
N ASN A 133 1.08 -14.44 6.10
CA ASN A 133 0.31 -15.11 7.16
C ASN A 133 -0.76 -14.20 7.79
N GLY A 134 -1.61 -13.59 6.95
CA GLY A 134 -2.39 -12.42 7.35
C GLY A 134 -1.52 -11.17 7.21
N VAL A 135 -1.49 -10.31 8.22
CA VAL A 135 -0.59 -9.16 8.28
C VAL A 135 0.47 -9.43 9.34
N SER A 136 1.71 -9.62 8.89
CA SER A 136 2.88 -9.77 9.75
C SER A 136 3.45 -8.41 10.11
N MET A 137 4.11 -8.35 11.27
CA MET A 137 4.72 -7.15 11.82
C MET A 137 6.15 -7.43 12.25
N SER A 138 7.03 -6.48 12.00
CA SER A 138 8.42 -6.49 12.44
C SER A 138 8.82 -5.07 12.83
N TYR A 139 9.76 -4.91 13.76
CA TYR A 139 10.18 -3.59 14.20
C TYR A 139 11.69 -3.38 14.11
N SER A 140 12.08 -2.11 14.05
CA SER A 140 13.47 -1.66 13.98
C SER A 140 13.62 -0.28 14.63
N TYR A 141 14.82 0.08 15.07
CA TYR A 141 15.14 1.44 15.53
C TYR A 141 15.97 2.24 14.50
N ASP A 142 16.50 1.56 13.48
CA ASP A 142 17.44 2.12 12.52
C ASP A 142 17.09 1.80 11.06
N LEU A 143 15.92 1.18 10.84
CA LEU A 143 15.42 0.63 9.57
C LEU A 143 16.33 -0.42 8.91
N LYS A 144 17.35 -0.92 9.63
CA LYS A 144 18.33 -1.89 9.11
C LYS A 144 18.35 -3.18 9.94
N ASN A 145 18.28 -3.06 11.25
CA ASN A 145 18.18 -4.17 12.21
C ASN A 145 16.71 -4.41 12.52
N TRP A 146 16.13 -5.45 11.91
CA TRP A 146 14.73 -5.78 12.12
C TRP A 146 14.57 -6.99 13.03
N LYS A 147 13.51 -6.97 13.82
CA LYS A 147 13.06 -8.11 14.62
C LYS A 147 11.62 -8.45 14.26
N PHE A 148 11.39 -9.70 13.87
CA PHE A 148 10.03 -10.21 13.71
C PHE A 148 9.30 -10.21 15.06
N CYS A 149 8.06 -9.75 15.06
CA CYS A 149 7.24 -9.69 16.27
C CYS A 149 6.12 -10.75 16.23
N CYS A 150 5.13 -10.56 15.36
CA CYS A 150 3.92 -11.38 15.31
C CYS A 150 3.16 -11.20 13.98
N ASN A 151 1.96 -11.79 13.91
CA ASN A 151 1.01 -11.58 12.82
C ASN A 151 -0.42 -11.43 13.36
N SER A 152 -1.29 -10.85 12.54
CA SER A 152 -2.71 -10.65 12.82
C SER A 152 -3.57 -11.15 11.65
N GLN A 153 -4.75 -11.69 11.97
CA GLN A 153 -5.74 -12.07 10.97
C GLN A 153 -6.37 -10.81 10.34
N SER A 154 -5.77 -10.39 9.24
CA SER A 154 -6.13 -9.23 8.46
C SER A 154 -5.96 -9.52 6.97
N GLY A 155 -6.51 -8.61 6.17
CA GLY A 155 -6.42 -8.59 4.71
C GLY A 155 -5.03 -8.28 4.16
N GLU A 156 -4.99 -7.55 3.06
CA GLU A 156 -3.78 -7.04 2.40
C GLU A 156 -3.81 -5.50 2.28
N ASN A 157 -2.77 -4.88 1.72
CA ASN A 157 -2.66 -3.41 1.53
C ASN A 157 -3.02 -2.59 2.77
N VAL A 158 -2.25 -2.75 3.85
CA VAL A 158 -2.59 -2.08 5.11
C VAL A 158 -2.23 -0.60 5.10
N THR A 159 -2.96 0.17 5.90
CA THR A 159 -2.61 1.53 6.30
C THR A 159 -2.88 1.68 7.78
N VAL A 160 -1.90 2.20 8.52
CA VAL A 160 -2.00 2.40 9.97
C VAL A 160 -1.97 3.89 10.29
N LEU A 161 -2.94 4.35 11.08
CA LEU A 161 -3.00 5.68 11.68
C LEU A 161 -2.84 5.57 13.20
N THR A 162 -2.40 6.66 13.82
CA THR A 162 -2.42 6.84 15.27
C THR A 162 -3.44 7.92 15.60
N GLU A 163 -4.55 7.54 16.23
CA GLU A 163 -5.68 8.40 16.53
C GLU A 163 -6.13 8.20 17.98
N ASN A 164 -6.26 9.27 18.75
CA ASN A 164 -6.78 9.24 20.13
C ASN A 164 -6.10 8.18 21.01
N GLU A 165 -4.77 8.12 21.00
CA GLU A 165 -3.97 7.12 21.74
C GLU A 165 -4.19 5.65 21.31
N GLU A 166 -4.85 5.41 20.19
CA GLU A 166 -5.03 4.09 19.57
C GLU A 166 -4.41 4.05 18.18
N TYR A 167 -4.18 2.83 17.70
CA TYR A 167 -3.85 2.55 16.32
C TYR A 167 -5.09 2.12 15.55
N ILE A 168 -5.28 2.69 14.37
CA ILE A 168 -6.36 2.34 13.43
C ILE A 168 -5.72 1.67 12.21
N LEU A 169 -6.10 0.44 11.91
CA LEU A 169 -5.59 -0.32 10.77
C LEU A 169 -6.69 -0.51 9.73
N PHE A 170 -6.47 0.06 8.55
CA PHE A 170 -7.22 -0.23 7.34
C PHE A 170 -6.57 -1.44 6.65
N HIS A 171 -7.38 -2.37 6.18
CA HIS A 171 -6.90 -3.52 5.39
C HIS A 171 -7.93 -3.97 4.36
N SER A 172 -7.47 -4.72 3.37
CA SER A 172 -8.30 -5.20 2.26
C SER A 172 -8.64 -6.67 2.45
N PRO A 173 -9.85 -7.03 2.94
CA PRO A 173 -10.36 -8.39 2.76
C PRO A 173 -10.54 -8.74 1.27
N HIS A 174 -11.25 -9.82 0.97
CA HIS A 174 -11.51 -10.21 -0.42
C HIS A 174 -12.17 -9.10 -1.25
N ASN A 175 -13.07 -8.30 -0.66
CA ASN A 175 -13.62 -7.09 -1.29
C ASN A 175 -13.97 -6.06 -0.21
N GLY A 176 -13.76 -4.78 -0.51
CA GLY A 176 -13.95 -3.67 0.42
C GLY A 176 -12.73 -3.43 1.29
N ILE A 177 -12.87 -2.49 2.22
CA ILE A 177 -11.82 -2.10 3.17
C ILE A 177 -12.38 -2.27 4.59
N GLY A 178 -11.74 -3.13 5.38
CA GLY A 178 -12.06 -3.35 6.79
C GLY A 178 -11.20 -2.47 7.69
N ILE A 179 -11.71 -2.18 8.89
CA ILE A 179 -11.00 -1.40 9.89
C ILE A 179 -10.82 -2.22 11.17
N LYS A 180 -9.66 -2.10 11.78
CA LYS A 180 -9.35 -2.65 13.10
C LYS A 180 -8.77 -1.57 14.01
N ARG A 181 -8.93 -1.76 15.33
CA ARG A 181 -8.31 -0.94 16.37
C ARG A 181 -7.37 -1.75 17.25
N SER A 182 -6.33 -1.10 17.75
CA SER A 182 -5.41 -1.67 18.73
C SER A 182 -4.81 -0.57 19.60
N THR A 183 -4.55 -0.86 20.87
CA THR A 183 -3.74 0.02 21.73
C THR A 183 -2.25 -0.31 21.71
N ASN A 184 -1.86 -1.45 21.13
CA ASN A 184 -0.50 -1.99 21.26
C ASN A 184 0.05 -2.69 20.02
N LEU A 185 -0.60 -2.55 18.85
CA LEU A 185 -0.29 -3.18 17.55
C LEU A 185 -0.29 -4.71 17.52
N GLU A 186 -0.33 -5.41 18.66
CA GLU A 186 -0.34 -6.87 18.71
C GLU A 186 -1.77 -7.42 18.73
N LYS A 187 -2.67 -6.75 19.46
CA LYS A 187 -4.05 -7.19 19.65
C LYS A 187 -4.99 -6.27 18.91
N TRP A 188 -5.58 -6.80 17.84
CA TRP A 188 -6.50 -6.07 16.98
C TRP A 188 -7.94 -6.52 17.19
N LYS A 189 -8.88 -5.57 17.14
CA LYS A 189 -10.33 -5.82 17.14
C LYS A 189 -10.95 -5.17 15.92
N ASP A 190 -11.86 -5.88 15.24
CA ASP A 190 -12.66 -5.31 14.16
C ASP A 190 -13.46 -4.11 14.66
N TRP A 191 -13.58 -3.08 13.82
CA TRP A 191 -14.27 -1.84 14.16
C TRP A 191 -14.93 -1.24 12.92
N GLY A 192 -16.18 -0.78 13.07
CA GLY A 192 -16.97 -0.24 11.97
C GLY A 192 -17.45 -1.30 10.97
N ASP A 193 -18.18 -0.84 9.96
CA ASP A 193 -18.67 -1.67 8.87
C ASP A 193 -17.62 -1.80 7.75
N LEU A 194 -17.79 -2.84 6.92
CA LEU A 194 -16.99 -3.01 5.72
C LEU A 194 -17.23 -1.85 4.74
N ILE A 195 -16.17 -1.11 4.40
CA ILE A 195 -16.24 0.01 3.48
C ILE A 195 -16.29 -0.51 2.04
N VAL A 196 -17.46 -0.36 1.41
CA VAL A 196 -17.68 -0.66 -0.02
C VAL A 196 -18.13 0.57 -0.82
N LEU A 197 -18.31 1.71 -0.16
CA LEU A 197 -18.68 2.99 -0.79
C LEU A 197 -19.88 2.85 -1.76
N GLY A 198 -19.78 3.44 -2.95
CA GLY A 198 -20.75 3.32 -4.04
C GLY A 198 -20.50 2.16 -5.01
N GLN A 199 -19.70 1.16 -4.65
CA GLN A 199 -19.22 0.10 -5.56
C GLN A 199 -20.32 -0.52 -6.43
N LYS A 200 -21.49 -0.78 -5.85
CA LYS A 200 -22.64 -1.39 -6.54
C LYS A 200 -23.10 -0.61 -7.77
N ASP A 201 -22.85 0.69 -7.79
CA ASP A 201 -23.27 1.63 -8.83
C ASP A 201 -22.12 2.01 -9.78
N TRP A 202 -20.90 1.49 -9.56
CA TRP A 202 -19.70 1.87 -10.30
C TRP A 202 -19.18 0.76 -11.21
N ASN A 203 -19.40 0.89 -12.52
CA ASN A 203 -18.85 -0.09 -13.48
C ASN A 203 -17.32 -0.23 -13.40
N TRP A 204 -16.59 0.84 -13.09
CA TRP A 204 -15.12 0.85 -13.05
C TRP A 204 -14.53 0.14 -11.82
N ALA A 205 -15.30 -0.02 -10.74
CA ALA A 205 -14.87 -0.65 -9.48
C ALA A 205 -15.76 -1.84 -9.07
N LYS A 206 -16.68 -2.24 -9.94
CA LYS A 206 -17.74 -3.22 -9.63
C LYS A 206 -17.19 -4.56 -9.15
N GLY A 207 -16.02 -4.95 -9.66
CA GLY A 207 -15.36 -6.20 -9.33
C GLY A 207 -14.79 -6.20 -7.92
N ARG A 208 -13.99 -5.18 -7.59
CA ARG A 208 -13.28 -5.11 -6.30
C ARG A 208 -12.95 -3.67 -5.88
N ILE A 209 -13.11 -3.39 -4.60
CA ILE A 209 -12.48 -2.23 -3.90
C ILE A 209 -11.46 -2.76 -2.90
N THR A 210 -10.27 -2.18 -2.87
CA THR A 210 -9.14 -2.56 -2.02
C THR A 210 -8.19 -1.38 -1.75
N ALA A 211 -7.12 -1.62 -0.99
CA ALA A 211 -5.97 -0.74 -0.81
C ALA A 211 -6.33 0.68 -0.38
N GLY A 212 -7.19 0.79 0.64
CA GLY A 212 -7.55 2.06 1.26
C GLY A 212 -6.38 2.66 2.04
N THR A 213 -5.63 3.57 1.44
CA THR A 213 -4.65 4.40 2.14
C THR A 213 -5.30 5.67 2.64
N VAL A 214 -5.21 5.90 3.95
CA VAL A 214 -5.86 7.03 4.62
C VAL A 214 -4.80 8.02 5.10
N ILE A 215 -5.07 9.30 4.91
CA ILE A 215 -4.28 10.42 5.42
C ILE A 215 -5.16 11.22 6.37
N ASN A 216 -4.67 11.48 7.57
CA ASN A 216 -5.33 12.38 8.50
C ASN A 216 -5.00 13.85 8.14
N LEU A 217 -6.01 14.60 7.69
CA LEU A 217 -5.95 16.05 7.45
C LEU A 217 -7.00 16.79 8.31
N SER A 218 -7.47 16.18 9.41
CA SER A 218 -8.53 16.73 10.26
C SER A 218 -8.11 18.03 10.94
N ASP A 219 -6.84 18.15 11.34
CA ASP A 219 -6.28 19.37 11.92
C ASP A 219 -5.88 20.42 10.86
N ASN A 220 -5.98 20.10 9.57
CA ASN A 220 -5.72 21.07 8.52
C ASN A 220 -6.94 21.99 8.36
N PRO A 221 -6.84 23.31 8.64
CA PRO A 221 -8.01 24.21 8.65
C PRO A 221 -8.66 24.39 7.26
N LYS A 222 -7.95 24.05 6.18
CA LYS A 222 -8.48 24.11 4.82
C LYS A 222 -9.25 22.84 4.44
N PHE A 223 -8.86 21.69 4.96
CA PHE A 223 -9.42 20.39 4.56
C PHE A 223 -10.32 19.81 5.65
N GLY A 224 -9.83 19.66 6.87
CA GLY A 224 -10.62 19.27 8.03
C GLY A 224 -11.26 17.88 7.93
N LYS A 225 -10.64 16.95 7.21
CA LYS A 225 -11.16 15.59 6.94
C LYS A 225 -10.04 14.55 6.95
N TYR A 226 -10.42 13.29 7.11
CA TYR A 226 -9.63 12.17 6.65
C TYR A 226 -9.82 12.00 5.15
N LEU A 227 -8.74 11.70 4.43
CA LEU A 227 -8.75 11.46 2.99
C LEU A 227 -8.30 10.04 2.71
N MET A 228 -9.10 9.27 1.99
CA MET A 228 -8.75 7.92 1.55
C MET A 228 -8.53 7.91 0.04
N PHE A 229 -7.40 7.37 -0.40
CA PHE A 229 -7.25 6.85 -1.75
C PHE A 229 -7.46 5.34 -1.71
N PHE A 230 -8.15 4.79 -2.71
CA PHE A 230 -8.42 3.35 -2.77
C PHE A 230 -8.27 2.84 -4.19
N HIS A 231 -7.92 1.57 -4.32
CA HIS A 231 -7.89 0.86 -5.59
C HIS A 231 -9.28 0.29 -5.90
N GLY A 232 -9.74 0.49 -7.13
CA GLY A 232 -10.92 -0.16 -7.68
C GLY A 232 -10.62 -0.86 -9.01
N SER A 233 -11.20 -2.04 -9.21
CA SER A 233 -11.15 -2.77 -10.47
C SER A 233 -12.55 -3.25 -10.89
N GLY A 234 -12.79 -3.28 -12.20
CA GLY A 234 -14.08 -3.67 -12.76
C GLY A 234 -14.17 -3.43 -14.27
N PRO A 235 -15.23 -3.93 -14.92
CA PRO A 235 -16.47 -4.40 -14.29
C PRO A 235 -16.43 -5.85 -13.80
N LYS A 236 -15.41 -6.63 -14.14
CA LYS A 236 -15.30 -8.04 -13.75
C LYS A 236 -14.57 -8.17 -12.42
N THR A 237 -14.76 -9.29 -11.74
CA THR A 237 -13.93 -9.66 -10.60
C THR A 237 -12.51 -10.06 -11.05
N GLU A 238 -11.58 -10.16 -10.11
CA GLU A 238 -10.22 -10.64 -10.40
C GLU A 238 -10.22 -12.06 -11.00
N GLN A 239 -11.09 -12.94 -10.49
CA GLN A 239 -11.25 -14.32 -10.98
C GLN A 239 -11.78 -14.39 -12.42
N GLU A 240 -12.57 -13.38 -12.81
CA GLU A 240 -13.14 -13.26 -14.16
C GLU A 240 -12.21 -12.53 -15.15
N GLY A 241 -11.04 -12.05 -14.67
CA GLY A 241 -9.95 -11.57 -15.52
C GLY A 241 -9.49 -10.12 -15.29
N ASP A 242 -10.01 -9.40 -14.29
CA ASP A 242 -9.65 -8.01 -13.98
C ASP A 242 -8.62 -7.89 -12.84
N PHE A 243 -7.77 -8.90 -12.64
CA PHE A 243 -6.71 -8.87 -11.61
C PHE A 243 -5.66 -7.78 -11.88
N ASP A 244 -5.10 -7.73 -13.09
CA ASP A 244 -4.08 -6.76 -13.51
C ASP A 244 -4.57 -5.82 -14.62
N LYS A 245 -5.90 -5.71 -14.76
CA LYS A 245 -6.58 -4.89 -15.76
C LYS A 245 -7.59 -3.97 -15.09
N ASN A 246 -7.92 -2.87 -15.77
CA ASN A 246 -8.92 -1.89 -15.33
C ASN A 246 -8.66 -1.32 -13.91
N ALA A 247 -7.40 -1.32 -13.47
CA ALA A 247 -6.99 -0.79 -12.18
C ALA A 247 -7.10 0.73 -12.15
N SER A 248 -7.89 1.25 -11.20
CA SER A 248 -8.19 2.67 -11.06
C SER A 248 -7.99 3.12 -9.60
N ILE A 249 -7.69 4.40 -9.40
CA ILE A 249 -7.61 5.00 -8.06
C ILE A 249 -8.83 5.89 -7.85
N GLY A 250 -9.57 5.63 -6.79
CA GLY A 250 -10.66 6.46 -6.30
C GLY A 250 -10.25 7.28 -5.08
N ILE A 251 -11.10 8.25 -4.73
CA ILE A 251 -10.93 9.10 -3.56
C ILE A 251 -12.23 9.17 -2.75
N ALA A 252 -12.11 9.13 -1.42
CA ALA A 252 -13.19 9.30 -0.47
C ALA A 252 -12.71 10.14 0.72
N TRP A 253 -13.62 10.75 1.47
CA TRP A 253 -13.30 11.55 2.65
C TRP A 253 -14.24 11.24 3.81
N SER A 254 -13.77 11.46 5.03
CA SER A 254 -14.53 11.18 6.25
C SER A 254 -14.26 12.21 7.34
N GLU A 255 -15.21 12.37 8.26
CA GLU A 255 -15.06 13.15 9.49
C GLU A 255 -14.72 12.28 10.70
N ASP A 256 -15.08 10.99 10.66
CA ASP A 256 -15.14 10.09 11.81
C ASP A 256 -14.47 8.72 11.56
N LEU A 257 -13.90 8.51 10.37
CA LEU A 257 -13.32 7.27 9.83
C LEU A 257 -14.32 6.13 9.54
N THR A 258 -15.60 6.28 9.89
CA THR A 258 -16.63 5.25 9.70
C THR A 258 -17.64 5.62 8.62
N THR A 259 -17.88 6.91 8.43
CA THR A 259 -18.80 7.48 7.46
C THR A 259 -17.99 8.14 6.34
N TRP A 260 -18.14 7.65 5.11
CA TRP A 260 -17.33 8.11 3.98
C TRP A 260 -18.19 8.78 2.91
N GLY A 261 -17.80 9.98 2.50
CA GLY A 261 -18.28 10.66 1.31
C GLY A 261 -17.33 10.45 0.14
N TRP A 262 -17.83 10.59 -1.09
CA TRP A 262 -17.04 10.48 -2.32
C TRP A 262 -17.64 11.37 -3.41
N PRO A 263 -16.88 11.68 -4.49
CA PRO A 263 -17.42 12.48 -5.58
C PRO A 263 -18.63 11.79 -6.22
N ILE A 264 -19.80 12.42 -6.17
CA ILE A 264 -20.97 12.00 -6.96
C ILE A 264 -20.91 12.77 -8.28
N LYS A 265 -21.09 12.07 -9.40
CA LYS A 265 -21.24 12.73 -10.70
C LYS A 265 -22.49 13.59 -10.63
N VAL A 266 -22.33 14.91 -10.55
CA VAL A 266 -23.46 15.83 -10.76
C VAL A 266 -23.80 15.71 -12.23
N SER A 267 -24.96 15.13 -12.54
CA SER A 267 -25.53 15.20 -13.88
C SER A 267 -25.81 16.67 -14.18
N ASN A 268 -25.05 17.26 -15.09
CA ASN A 268 -25.43 18.51 -15.75
C ASN A 268 -26.68 18.28 -16.62
#